data_AF-A0A558AGP1-F1
#
_entry.id   AF-A0A558AGP1-F1
#
_cell.length_a   1.000
_cell.length_b   1.000
_cell.length_c   1.000
_cell.angle_alpha   90.00
_cell.angle_beta   90.00
_cell.angle_gamma   90.00
#
_symmetry.space_group_name_H-M   'P 1'
#
loop_
_entity.id
_entity.type
_entity.pdbx_description
1 polymer ?
#
loop_
_entity_poly.entity_id
_entity_poly.type
_entity_poly.pdbx_seq_one_letter_code
_entity_poly.pdbx_strand_id
1 'polypeptide(L)'
;MDQQLVRHIAGSTGLPVPVAERVIADVIAYYRETTEEFVRRRHGELQRRGRKNAEIWQIVTTELAERPVGAGELTERQLRRIVYG
;
A
#
# COMPACT_ATOMS: atom_id res chain seq x y z
N MET A 1 5.26 -17.45 5.99
CA MET A 1 5.75 -16.87 4.72
C MET A 1 5.44 -17.84 3.59
N ASP A 2 5.04 -17.37 2.40
CA ASP A 2 4.81 -18.26 1.25
C ASP A 2 6.15 -18.88 0.79
N GLN A 3 6.30 -20.19 0.96
CA GLN A 3 7.53 -20.91 0.61
C GLN A 3 7.79 -21.00 -0.91
N GLN A 4 6.74 -20.91 -1.74
CA GLN A 4 6.90 -20.85 -3.18
C GLN A 4 7.50 -19.51 -3.61
N LEU A 5 7.01 -18.41 -3.03
CA LEU A 5 7.58 -17.07 -3.24
C LEU A 5 9.05 -16.99 -2.78
N VAL A 6 9.37 -17.52 -1.59
CA VAL A 6 10.74 -17.54 -1.06
C VAL A 6 11.69 -18.30 -2.00
N ARG A 7 11.30 -19.49 -2.47
CA ARG A 7 12.11 -20.27 -3.42
C ARG A 7 12.26 -19.57 -4.77
N HIS A 8 11.19 -18.95 -5.26
CA HIS A 8 11.23 -18.19 -6.51
C HIS A 8 12.23 -17.03 -6.42
N ILE A 9 12.16 -16.23 -5.35
CA ILE A 9 13.07 -15.09 -5.14
C ILE A 9 14.51 -15.55 -4.90
N ALA A 10 14.73 -16.58 -4.07
CA ALA A 10 16.06 -17.15 -3.85
C ALA A 10 16.69 -17.63 -5.19
N GLY A 11 15.90 -18.30 -6.03
CA GLY A 11 16.34 -18.78 -7.34
C GLY A 11 16.62 -17.66 -8.34
N SER A 12 15.80 -16.61 -8.38
CA SER A 12 15.97 -15.52 -9.35
C SER A 12 17.04 -14.50 -8.97
N THR A 13 17.35 -14.36 -7.68
CA THR A 13 18.32 -13.39 -7.16
C THR A 13 19.65 -14.00 -6.73
N GLY A 14 19.71 -15.33 -6.57
CA GLY A 14 20.86 -16.04 -5.99
C GLY A 14 21.00 -15.87 -4.47
N LEU A 15 20.02 -15.24 -3.80
CA LEU A 15 20.05 -15.06 -2.36
C LEU A 15 19.85 -16.41 -1.64
N PRO A 16 20.58 -16.66 -0.52
CA PRO A 16 20.26 -17.77 0.36
C PRO A 16 18.82 -17.70 0.84
N VAL A 17 18.15 -18.86 0.94
CA VAL A 17 16.73 -18.96 1.34
C VAL A 17 16.39 -18.15 2.61
N PRO A 18 17.19 -18.20 3.70
CA PRO A 18 16.89 -17.40 4.90
C PRO A 18 16.98 -15.88 4.68
N VAL A 19 17.84 -15.44 3.76
CA VAL A 19 18.01 -14.01 3.43
C VAL A 19 16.83 -13.54 2.58
N ALA A 20 16.42 -14.32 1.58
CA ALA A 20 15.24 -14.03 0.78
C ALA A 20 13.98 -13.91 1.67
N GLU A 21 13.81 -14.81 2.63
CA GLU A 21 12.71 -14.75 3.59
C GLU A 21 12.73 -13.46 4.43
N ARG A 22 13.90 -13.04 4.93
CA ARG A 22 14.02 -11.79 5.67
C ARG A 22 13.72 -10.56 4.82
N VAL A 23 14.24 -10.50 3.59
CA VAL A 23 13.95 -9.38 2.67
C VAL A 23 12.45 -9.28 2.39
N ILE A 24 11.77 -10.41 2.14
CA ILE A 24 10.32 -10.42 1.95
C ILE A 24 9.61 -9.93 3.21
N ALA A 25 10.04 -10.39 4.40
CA ALA A 25 9.46 -9.94 5.66
C ALA A 25 9.63 -8.43 5.86
N ASP A 26 10.80 -7.88 5.54
CA ASP A 26 11.09 -6.44 5.64
C ASP A 26 10.27 -5.63 4.64
N VAL A 27 10.12 -6.11 3.40
CA VAL A 27 9.26 -5.51 2.38
C VAL A 27 7.79 -5.51 2.85
N ILE A 28 7.29 -6.65 3.35
CA ILE A 28 5.92 -6.74 3.89
C ILE A 28 5.76 -5.82 5.10
N ALA A 29 6.74 -5.78 6.01
CA ALA A 29 6.72 -4.91 7.18
C ALA A 29 6.74 -3.43 6.78
N TYR A 30 7.49 -3.08 5.74
CA TYR A 30 7.51 -1.74 5.16
C TYR A 30 6.15 -1.37 4.53
N TYR A 31 5.49 -2.32 3.86
CA TYR A 31 4.16 -2.12 3.27
C TYR A 31 2.99 -2.48 4.20
N ARG A 32 3.21 -2.68 5.51
CA ARG A 32 2.14 -3.08 6.46
C ARG A 32 1.01 -2.06 6.57
N GLU A 33 1.23 -0.82 6.17
CA GLU A 33 0.14 0.15 6.05
C GLU A 33 -0.90 -0.38 5.06
N THR A 34 -2.04 -0.80 5.58
CA THR A 34 -3.18 -1.24 4.79
C THR A 34 -3.65 -0.12 3.85
N THR A 35 -4.43 -0.47 2.83
CA THR A 35 -4.97 0.56 1.94
C THR A 35 -5.85 1.54 2.71
N GLU A 36 -6.62 1.03 3.68
CA GLU A 36 -7.48 1.83 4.53
C GLU A 36 -6.71 2.77 5.46
N GLU A 37 -5.63 2.29 6.09
CA GLU A 37 -4.76 3.12 6.93
C GLU A 37 -4.11 4.26 6.13
N PHE A 38 -3.58 3.94 4.95
CA PHE A 38 -3.03 4.93 4.03
C PHE A 38 -4.05 6.00 3.65
N VAL A 39 -5.25 5.57 3.22
CA VAL A 39 -6.31 6.49 2.80
C VAL A 39 -6.71 7.43 3.95
N ARG A 40 -6.88 6.91 5.17
CA ARG A 40 -7.24 7.73 6.33
C ARG A 40 -6.14 8.72 6.71
N ARG A 41 -4.89 8.26 6.79
CA ARG A 41 -3.74 9.12 7.12
C ARG A 41 -3.59 10.22 6.08
N ARG A 42 -3.59 9.86 4.80
CA ARG A 42 -3.36 10.78 3.69
C ARG A 42 -4.48 11.79 3.53
N HIS A 43 -5.74 11.36 3.67
CA HIS A 43 -6.88 12.27 3.70
C HIS A 43 -6.72 13.30 4.83
N GLY A 44 -6.41 12.86 6.05
CA GLY A 44 -6.21 13.75 7.20
C GLY A 44 -5.03 14.72 7.03
N GLU A 45 -3.96 14.31 6.36
CA GLU A 45 -2.84 15.21 6.00
C GLU A 45 -3.26 16.30 5.01
N LEU A 46 -3.95 15.93 3.93
CA LEU A 46 -4.37 16.86 2.89
C LEU A 46 -5.46 17.82 3.37
N GLN A 47 -6.39 17.32 4.20
CA GLN A 47 -7.42 18.13 4.84
C GLN A 47 -6.80 19.18 5.78
N ARG A 48 -5.79 18.80 6.59
CA ARG A 48 -5.04 19.77 7.43
C ARG A 48 -4.31 20.83 6.63
N ARG A 49 -3.96 20.55 5.37
CA ARG A 49 -3.38 21.51 4.42
C ARG A 49 -4.43 22.36 3.69
N GLY A 50 -5.71 22.24 4.04
CA GLY A 50 -6.81 23.02 3.48
C GLY A 50 -7.31 22.57 2.10
N ARG A 51 -6.92 21.38 1.64
CA ARG A 51 -7.41 20.81 0.36
C ARG A 51 -8.90 20.47 0.45
N LYS A 52 -9.61 20.64 -0.66
CA LYS A 52 -11.04 20.26 -0.75
C LYS A 52 -11.16 18.76 -0.97
N ASN A 53 -12.21 18.13 -0.44
CA ASN A 53 -12.42 16.67 -0.58
C ASN A 53 -12.34 16.16 -2.02
N ALA A 54 -12.89 16.90 -2.99
CA ALA A 54 -12.81 16.53 -4.40
C ALA A 54 -11.35 16.43 -4.90
N GLU A 55 -10.48 17.35 -4.47
CA GLU A 55 -9.05 17.32 -4.79
C GLU A 55 -8.34 16.17 -4.05
N ILE A 56 -8.73 15.93 -2.79
CA ILE A 56 -8.14 14.86 -1.97
C ILE A 56 -8.39 13.50 -2.61
N TRP A 57 -9.60 13.22 -3.11
CA TRP A 57 -9.91 11.94 -3.74
C TRP A 57 -9.09 11.69 -4.99
N GLN A 58 -8.92 12.71 -5.83
CA GLN A 58 -8.07 12.59 -7.02
C GLN A 58 -6.62 12.27 -6.65
N ILE A 59 -6.05 13.00 -5.68
CA ILE A 59 -4.68 12.79 -5.21
C ILE A 59 -4.50 11.38 -4.64
N VAL A 60 -5.41 10.96 -3.74
CA VAL A 60 -5.33 9.65 -3.09
C VAL A 60 -5.47 8.51 -4.11
N THR A 61 -6.34 8.65 -5.12
CA THR A 61 -6.46 7.64 -6.19
C THR A 61 -5.16 7.53 -6.99
N THR A 62 -4.53 8.65 -7.37
CA THR A 62 -3.24 8.62 -8.08
C THR A 62 -2.15 7.98 -7.23
N GLU A 63 -2.00 8.40 -5.97
CA GLU A 63 -0.99 7.85 -5.07
C GLU A 63 -1.21 6.35 -4.79
N LEU A 64 -2.47 5.87 -4.75
CA LEU A 64 -2.77 4.44 -4.62
C LEU A 64 -2.36 3.62 -5.84
N ALA A 65 -2.52 4.15 -7.06
CA ALA A 65 -2.13 3.47 -8.29
C ALA A 65 -0.61 3.26 -8.41
N GLU A 66 0.18 4.10 -7.73
CA GLU A 66 1.65 4.01 -7.70
C GLU A 66 2.17 3.06 -6.62
N ARG A 67 1.30 2.52 -5.74
CA ARG A 67 1.74 1.65 -4.65
C ARG A 67 2.19 0.27 -5.18
N PRO A 68 3.41 -0.18 -4.83
CA PRO A 68 3.93 -1.48 -5.28
C PRO A 68 3.15 -2.70 -4.76
N VAL A 69 2.42 -2.51 -3.66
CA VAL A 69 1.49 -3.49 -3.09
C VAL A 69 0.16 -2.77 -2.89
N GLY A 70 -0.55 -2.59 -4.00
CA GLY A 70 -1.81 -1.83 -4.05
C GLY A 70 -3.03 -2.74 -4.00
N ALA A 71 -4.01 -2.37 -3.18
CA ALA A 71 -5.39 -2.78 -3.42
C ALA A 71 -5.81 -2.30 -4.81
N GLY A 72 -6.55 -3.12 -5.54
CA GLY A 72 -7.05 -2.76 -6.86
C GLY A 72 -7.79 -1.41 -6.86
N GLU A 73 -8.03 -0.86 -8.06
CA GLU A 73 -8.58 0.49 -8.23
C GLU A 73 -9.79 0.77 -7.31
N LEU A 74 -9.65 1.76 -6.43
CA LEU A 74 -10.71 2.20 -5.53
C LEU A 74 -11.45 3.40 -6.12
N THR A 75 -12.78 3.27 -6.21
CA THR A 75 -13.68 4.37 -6.57
C THR A 75 -13.78 5.39 -5.43
N GLU A 76 -14.15 6.63 -5.75
CA GLU A 76 -14.40 7.68 -4.74
C GLU A 76 -15.41 7.21 -3.67
N ARG A 77 -16.44 6.45 -4.06
CA ARG A 77 -17.42 5.90 -3.12
C ARG A 77 -16.77 4.97 -2.09
N GLN A 78 -15.83 4.13 -2.52
CA GLN A 78 -15.07 3.26 -1.61
C GLN A 78 -14.14 4.08 -0.71
N LEU A 79 -13.45 5.09 -1.25
CA LEU A 79 -12.61 5.99 -0.45
C LEU A 79 -13.41 6.71 0.64
N ARG A 80 -14.59 7.25 0.30
CA ARG A 80 -15.49 7.90 1.26
C ARG A 80 -15.92 6.94 2.36
N ARG A 81 -16.21 5.67 2.04
CA ARG A 81 -16.58 4.67 3.03
C ARG A 81 -15.42 4.30 3.95
N ILE A 82 -14.18 4.31 3.46
CA ILE A 82 -12.99 4.07 4.30
C ILE A 82 -12.80 5.19 5.32
N VAL A 83 -13.07 6.44 4.93
CA VAL A 83 -12.84 7.63 5.76
C VAL A 83 -14.01 7.96 6.69
N TYR A 84 -15.25 7.82 6.22
CA TYR A 84 -16.45 8.26 6.94
C TYR A 84 -17.43 7.14 7.30
N GLY A 85 -17.22 5.93 6.76
CA GLY A 85 -18.12 4.79 6.95
C GLY A 85 -17.69 3.85 8.06
#